data_AF-Q8JHW7-F1
#
_entry.id   AF-Q8JHW7-F1
#
_cell.length_a   1.000
_cell.length_b   1.000
_cell.length_c   1.000
_cell.angle_alpha   90.00
_cell.angle_beta   90.00
_cell.angle_gamma   90.00
#
_symmetry.space_group_name_H-M   'P 1'
#
loop_
_entity.id
_entity.type
_entity.pdbx_description
1 polymer ?
#
loop_
_entity_poly.entity_id
_entity_poly.type
_entity_poly.pdbx_seq_one_letter_code
_entity_poly.pdbx_strand_id
1 'polypeptide(L)'
;MTRLVFLATLNQTLTCFEKNQQTELCKSCKGIYGELNKLYNRLDKSQAVCIDMEDSMNTTHRLWSTSFNCSVPRAETVPVIAVSSFMLFLPVIFYLSSFLHSEQKKRKLIHPKRAKSYNTLMNIQDKLS
;
A
#
# COMPACT_ATOMS: atom_id res chain seq x y z
N MET A 1 37.70 2.44 -16.55
CA MET A 1 36.85 3.55 -17.04
C MET A 1 35.82 4.00 -16.00
N THR A 2 35.00 3.10 -15.44
CA THR A 2 33.84 3.46 -14.61
C THR A 2 34.17 4.18 -13.28
N ARG A 3 35.31 3.87 -12.64
CA ARG A 3 35.80 4.57 -11.45
C ARG A 3 36.09 6.06 -11.71
N LEU A 4 36.72 6.38 -12.84
CA LEU A 4 37.05 7.77 -13.19
C LEU A 4 35.78 8.58 -13.44
N VAL A 5 34.80 7.97 -14.10
CA VAL A 5 33.48 8.58 -14.32
C VAL A 5 32.80 8.87 -12.98
N PHE A 6 32.81 7.91 -12.04
CA PHE A 6 32.26 8.14 -10.69
C PHE A 6 32.95 9.31 -9.97
N LEU A 7 34.28 9.33 -9.94
CA LEU A 7 35.03 10.40 -9.29
C LEU A 7 34.79 11.77 -9.94
N ALA A 8 34.67 11.82 -11.26
CA ALA A 8 34.36 13.05 -11.98
C ALA A 8 32.94 13.57 -11.63
N THR A 9 31.92 12.70 -11.65
CA THR A 9 30.55 13.07 -11.28
C THR A 9 30.43 13.44 -9.79
N LEU A 10 31.19 12.77 -8.92
CA LEU A 10 31.28 13.11 -7.50
C LEU A 10 31.84 14.52 -7.31
N ASN A 11 32.96 14.85 -7.96
CA ASN A 11 33.57 16.16 -7.88
C ASN A 11 32.62 17.27 -8.41
N GLN A 12 31.92 17.02 -9.52
CA GLN A 12 30.88 17.92 -10.01
C GLN A 12 29.75 18.14 -8.99
N THR A 13 29.34 17.07 -8.29
CA THR A 13 28.31 17.14 -7.24
C THR A 13 28.77 18.01 -6.06
N LEU A 14 29.99 17.77 -5.56
CA LEU A 14 30.57 18.53 -4.45
C LEU A 14 30.79 20.00 -4.82
N THR A 15 31.29 20.26 -6.03
CA THR A 15 31.42 21.63 -6.56
C THR A 15 30.05 22.33 -6.64
N CYS A 16 28.99 21.60 -6.99
CA CYS A 16 27.63 22.15 -6.98
C CYS A 16 27.19 22.52 -5.56
N PHE A 17 27.48 21.66 -4.57
CA PHE A 17 27.16 21.91 -3.17
C PHE A 17 27.88 23.14 -2.63
N GLU A 18 29.15 23.35 -2.99
CA GLU A 18 29.93 24.51 -2.56
C GLU A 18 29.45 25.82 -3.19
N LYS A 19 29.02 25.78 -4.46
CA LYS A 19 28.62 27.00 -5.20
C LYS A 19 27.24 27.53 -4.81
N ASN A 20 26.36 26.70 -4.28
CA ASN A 20 24.97 27.08 -4.01
C ASN A 20 24.71 27.26 -2.52
N GLN A 21 23.95 28.30 -2.17
CA GLN A 21 23.45 28.47 -0.81
C GLN A 21 22.40 27.39 -0.48
N GLN A 22 22.26 27.03 0.80
CA GLN A 22 21.43 25.91 1.26
C GLN A 22 19.98 25.94 0.73
N THR A 23 19.38 27.12 0.55
CA THR A 23 17.98 27.28 0.11
C THR A 23 17.73 26.82 -1.33
N GLU A 24 18.65 27.05 -2.25
CA GLU A 24 18.50 26.68 -3.67
C GLU A 24 19.32 25.42 -4.05
N LEU A 25 20.23 24.97 -3.18
CA LEU A 25 21.11 23.82 -3.39
C LEU A 25 20.34 22.57 -3.82
N CYS A 26 19.26 22.24 -3.11
CA CYS A 26 18.46 21.05 -3.39
C CYS A 26 17.82 21.08 -4.78
N LYS A 27 17.53 22.27 -5.32
CA LYS A 27 16.93 22.42 -6.65
C LYS A 27 18.02 22.42 -7.72
N SER A 28 19.07 23.21 -7.52
CA SER A 28 20.18 23.38 -8.46
C SER A 28 20.99 22.09 -8.64
N CYS A 29 21.26 21.35 -7.56
CA CYS A 29 22.14 20.17 -7.59
C CYS A 29 21.39 18.84 -7.74
N LYS A 30 20.05 18.85 -7.75
CA LYS A 30 19.23 17.62 -7.84
C LYS A 30 19.57 16.73 -9.01
N GLY A 31 19.79 17.33 -10.19
CA GLY A 31 20.10 16.62 -11.42
C GLY A 31 21.42 15.87 -11.29
N ILE A 32 22.49 16.60 -10.97
CA ILE A 32 23.86 16.09 -10.87
C ILE A 32 23.95 15.02 -9.75
N TYR A 33 23.40 15.30 -8.57
CA TYR A 33 23.33 14.32 -7.48
C TYR A 33 22.53 13.07 -7.88
N GLY A 34 21.42 13.24 -8.61
CA GLY A 34 20.62 12.14 -9.13
C GLY A 34 21.38 11.27 -10.13
N GLU A 35 22.23 11.86 -10.96
CA GLU A 35 23.11 11.13 -11.89
C GLU A 35 24.20 10.34 -11.15
N LEU A 36 24.84 10.95 -10.15
CA LEU A 36 25.79 10.28 -9.26
C LEU A 36 25.14 9.06 -8.60
N ASN A 37 23.94 9.22 -8.03
CA ASN A 37 23.22 8.15 -7.36
C ASN A 37 22.82 7.03 -8.33
N LYS A 38 22.39 7.37 -9.56
CA LYS A 38 22.11 6.38 -10.60
C LYS A 38 23.36 5.61 -11.01
N LEU A 39 24.51 6.29 -11.14
CA LEU A 39 25.78 5.66 -11.48
C LEU A 39 26.24 4.71 -10.37
N TYR A 40 26.19 5.16 -9.12
CA TYR A 40 26.49 4.33 -7.95
C TYR A 40 25.62 3.07 -7.91
N ASN A 41 24.30 3.21 -8.06
CA ASN A 41 23.37 2.06 -8.06
C ASN A 41 23.63 1.06 -9.20
N ARG A 42 24.13 1.52 -10.36
CA ARG A 42 24.56 0.60 -11.43
C ARG A 42 25.82 -0.16 -11.06
N LEU A 43 26.79 0.54 -10.48
CA LEU A 43 28.05 -0.06 -10.01
C LEU A 43 27.81 -1.09 -8.91
N ASP A 44 26.95 -0.75 -7.95
CA ASP A 44 26.59 -1.61 -6.81
C ASP A 44 25.94 -2.91 -7.27
N LYS A 45 24.97 -2.83 -8.19
CA LYS A 45 24.35 -4.01 -8.82
C LYS A 45 25.35 -4.89 -9.57
N SER A 46 26.41 -4.29 -10.11
CA SER A 46 27.48 -5.03 -10.80
C SER A 46 28.63 -5.45 -9.87
N GLN A 47 28.50 -5.25 -8.55
CA GLN A 47 29.54 -5.54 -7.55
C GLN A 47 30.89 -4.87 -7.86
N ALA A 48 30.85 -3.71 -8.52
CA ALA A 48 32.02 -2.96 -8.97
C ALA A 48 32.31 -1.73 -8.08
N VAL A 49 31.67 -1.66 -6.91
CA VAL A 49 31.90 -0.63 -5.89
C VAL A 49 33.07 -1.05 -5.00
N CYS A 50 33.97 -0.11 -4.73
CA CYS A 50 35.03 -0.28 -3.75
C CYS A 50 34.76 0.57 -2.50
N ILE A 51 35.48 0.30 -1.42
CA ILE A 51 35.28 0.98 -0.13
C ILE A 51 35.37 2.51 -0.24
N ASP A 52 36.32 3.05 -1.03
CA ASP A 52 36.44 4.50 -1.25
C ASP A 52 35.18 5.12 -1.86
N MET A 53 34.52 4.38 -2.76
CA MET A 53 33.30 4.84 -3.41
C MET A 53 32.12 4.80 -2.44
N GLU A 54 32.03 3.74 -1.65
CA GLU A 54 30.99 3.58 -0.63
C GLU A 54 31.09 4.69 0.43
N ASP A 55 32.29 4.95 0.95
CA ASP A 55 32.51 6.00 1.95
C ASP A 55 32.21 7.40 1.40
N SER A 56 32.71 7.70 0.19
CA SER A 56 32.43 8.96 -0.49
C SER A 56 30.93 9.14 -0.76
N MET A 57 30.24 8.07 -1.19
CA MET A 57 28.81 8.12 -1.47
C MET A 57 27.99 8.24 -0.20
N ASN A 58 28.34 7.52 0.87
CA ASN A 58 27.65 7.59 2.16
C ASN A 58 27.78 8.99 2.77
N THR A 59 28.97 9.59 2.71
CA THR A 59 29.18 10.98 3.11
C THR A 59 28.33 11.94 2.26
N THR A 60 28.30 11.74 0.94
CA THR A 60 27.49 12.57 0.03
C THR A 60 25.99 12.43 0.29
N HIS A 61 25.51 11.21 0.58
CA HIS A 61 24.13 10.94 0.98
C HIS A 61 23.77 11.64 2.27
N ARG A 62 24.65 11.60 3.28
CA ARG A 62 24.44 12.29 4.57
C ARG A 62 24.38 13.80 4.39
N LEU A 63 25.26 14.38 3.55
CA LEU A 63 25.21 15.79 3.20
C LEU A 63 23.87 16.16 2.57
N TRP A 64 23.46 15.42 1.53
CA TRP A 64 22.21 15.65 0.82
C TRP A 64 20.97 15.54 1.73
N SER A 65 20.90 14.48 2.53
CA SER A 65 19.70 14.13 3.29
C SER A 65 19.62 14.84 4.64
N THR A 66 20.69 14.85 5.42
CA THR A 66 20.68 15.35 6.80
C THR A 66 21.18 16.78 6.89
N SER A 67 22.28 17.12 6.20
CA SER A 67 22.86 18.47 6.30
C SER A 67 22.06 19.49 5.49
N PHE A 68 21.61 19.13 4.29
CA PHE A 68 20.84 20.02 3.42
C PHE A 68 19.33 19.76 3.44
N ASN A 69 18.86 18.69 4.08
CA ASN A 69 17.43 18.32 4.12
C ASN A 69 16.77 18.26 2.73
N CYS A 70 17.53 17.87 1.70
CA CYS A 70 17.04 17.80 0.32
C CYS A 70 16.22 16.52 0.03
N SER A 71 16.05 15.65 1.01
CA SER A 71 15.22 14.46 0.89
C SER A 71 13.75 14.84 0.75
N VAL A 72 13.20 14.69 -0.45
CA VAL A 72 11.78 14.92 -0.69
C VAL A 72 10.98 13.71 -0.19
N PRO A 73 10.05 13.88 0.76
CA PRO A 73 9.13 12.80 1.11
C PRO A 73 8.28 12.49 -0.12
N ARG A 74 8.21 11.20 -0.48
CA ARG A 74 7.39 10.72 -1.59
C ARG A 74 5.92 11.06 -1.31
N ALA A 75 5.33 11.92 -2.14
CA ALA A 75 3.96 12.44 -2.00
C ALA A 75 2.87 11.41 -2.38
N GLU A 76 3.08 10.13 -2.05
CA GLU A 76 2.14 9.04 -2.30
C GLU A 76 1.33 8.70 -1.04
N THR A 77 1.44 9.50 0.01
CA THR A 77 0.74 9.27 1.28
C THR A 77 -0.77 9.35 1.11
N VAL A 78 -1.26 10.32 0.33
CA VAL A 78 -2.70 10.53 0.10
C VAL A 78 -3.37 9.35 -0.62
N PRO A 79 -2.91 8.89 -1.80
CA PRO A 79 -3.54 7.75 -2.46
C PRO A 79 -3.43 6.46 -1.64
N VAL A 80 -2.32 6.24 -0.94
CA VAL A 80 -2.17 5.08 -0.06
C VAL A 80 -3.20 5.09 1.07
N ILE A 81 -3.36 6.21 1.78
CA ILE A 81 -4.35 6.35 2.86
C ILE A 81 -5.79 6.15 2.33
N ALA A 82 -6.10 6.73 1.17
CA ALA A 82 -7.43 6.60 0.55
C ALA A 82 -7.76 5.13 0.22
N VAL A 83 -6.84 4.40 -0.42
CA VAL A 83 -7.07 2.99 -0.78
C VAL A 83 -7.14 2.11 0.46
N SER A 84 -6.24 2.31 1.43
CA SER A 84 -6.25 1.55 2.68
C SER A 84 -7.53 1.75 3.48
N SER A 85 -8.00 3.00 3.62
CA SER A 85 -9.24 3.29 4.34
C SER A 85 -10.45 2.67 3.65
N PHE A 86 -10.55 2.77 2.32
CA PHE A 86 -11.64 2.15 1.55
C PHE A 86 -11.69 0.63 1.77
N MET A 87 -10.55 -0.06 1.69
CA MET A 87 -10.48 -1.50 1.91
C MET A 87 -10.92 -1.91 3.32
N LEU A 88 -10.63 -1.10 4.35
CA LEU A 88 -11.07 -1.36 5.73
C LEU A 88 -12.58 -1.16 5.94
N PHE A 89 -13.23 -0.29 5.16
CA PHE A 89 -14.68 -0.10 5.25
C PHE A 89 -15.49 -1.18 4.53
N LEU A 90 -14.91 -1.88 3.54
CA LEU A 90 -15.62 -2.92 2.78
C LEU A 90 -16.21 -4.03 3.68
N PRO A 91 -15.47 -4.63 4.63
CA PRO A 91 -16.04 -5.62 5.55
C PRO A 91 -17.19 -5.07 6.39
N VAL A 92 -17.05 -3.85 6.93
CA VAL A 92 -18.07 -3.21 7.77
C VAL A 92 -19.37 -3.02 6.98
N ILE A 93 -19.27 -2.46 5.77
CA ILE A 93 -20.42 -2.26 4.89
C ILE A 93 -21.05 -3.60 4.50
N PHE A 94 -20.24 -4.61 4.19
CA PHE A 94 -20.71 -5.95 3.84
C PHE A 94 -21.52 -6.60 4.97
N TYR A 95 -21.04 -6.53 6.21
CA TYR A 95 -21.75 -7.10 7.36
C TYR A 95 -23.02 -6.32 7.72
N LEU A 96 -22.97 -4.98 7.71
CA LEU A 96 -24.14 -4.14 7.97
C LEU A 96 -25.23 -4.34 6.91
N SER A 97 -24.85 -4.36 5.63
CA SER A 97 -25.78 -4.61 4.53
C SER A 97 -26.39 -6.01 4.64
N SER A 98 -25.60 -7.04 4.93
CA SER A 98 -26.08 -8.41 5.15
C SER A 98 -27.06 -8.51 6.32
N PHE A 99 -26.79 -7.82 7.44
CA PHE A 99 -27.67 -7.77 8.60
C PHE A 99 -29.03 -7.12 8.27
N LEU A 100 -29.02 -5.94 7.64
CA LEU A 100 -30.24 -5.24 7.24
C LEU A 100 -31.08 -6.04 6.22
N HIS A 101 -30.41 -6.73 5.30
CA HIS A 101 -31.08 -7.55 4.28
C HIS A 101 -31.62 -8.89 4.84
N SER A 102 -31.11 -9.35 6.00
CA SER A 102 -31.52 -10.62 6.62
C SER A 102 -32.90 -10.54 7.29
N GLU A 103 -33.23 -9.43 7.96
CA GLU A 103 -34.50 -9.27 8.70
C GLU A 103 -35.74 -9.21 7.77
N GLN A 104 -35.57 -8.87 6.49
CA GLN A 104 -36.68 -8.82 5.52
C GLN A 104 -37.04 -10.19 4.93
N LYS A 105 -36.28 -11.25 5.29
CA LYS A 105 -36.56 -12.63 4.88
C LYS A 105 -37.10 -13.48 6.04
N LYS A 106 -37.88 -12.88 6.95
CA LYS A 106 -38.86 -13.61 7.75
C LYS A 106 -39.78 -14.31 6.75
N ARG A 107 -39.42 -15.56 6.38
CA ARG A 107 -40.26 -16.44 5.59
C ARG A 107 -41.64 -16.32 6.22
N LYS A 108 -42.63 -15.83 5.48
CA LYS A 108 -44.02 -15.98 5.92
C LYS A 108 -44.14 -17.46 6.23
N LEU A 109 -44.29 -17.81 7.51
CA LEU A 109 -44.60 -19.15 7.93
C LEU A 109 -45.90 -19.45 7.19
N ILE A 110 -45.81 -20.19 6.08
CA ILE A 110 -46.98 -20.77 5.43
C ILE A 110 -47.46 -21.76 6.48
N HIS A 111 -48.34 -21.30 7.35
CA HIS A 111 -48.95 -22.16 8.34
C HIS A 111 -49.70 -23.21 7.53
N PRO A 112 -49.31 -24.50 7.60
CA PRO A 112 -50.04 -25.51 6.87
C PRO A 112 -51.49 -25.46 7.35
N LYS A 113 -52.43 -25.21 6.44
CA LYS A 113 -53.85 -25.43 6.73
C LYS A 113 -54.01 -26.94 6.93
N ARG A 114 -53.90 -27.41 8.18
CA ARG A 114 -54.31 -28.78 8.52
C ARG A 114 -55.74 -28.94 8.03
N ALA A 115 -55.99 -29.94 7.17
CA ALA A 115 -57.33 -30.41 6.94
C ALA A 115 -57.92 -30.82 8.30
N LYS A 116 -59.15 -30.37 8.61
CA LYS A 116 -59.86 -30.83 9.81
C LYS A 116 -60.02 -32.34 9.68
N SER A 117 -59.44 -33.10 10.61
CA SER A 117 -59.77 -34.52 10.78
C SER A 117 -61.24 -34.59 11.16
N TYR A 118 -62.09 -34.96 10.21
CA TYR A 118 -63.43 -35.41 10.54
C TYR A 118 -63.28 -36.77 11.20
N ASN A 119 -63.34 -36.80 12.53
CA ASN A 119 -63.53 -38.02 13.31
C ASN A 119 -64.93 -38.56 13.00
N THR A 120 -65.11 -39.14 11.81
CA THR A 120 -66.33 -39.88 11.48
C THR A 120 -66.06 -41.34 11.83
N LEU A 121 -66.27 -41.63 13.12
CA LEU A 121 -66.90 -42.84 13.61
C LEU A 121 -66.26 -44.17 13.13
N MET A 122 -65.14 -44.56 13.75
CA MET A 122 -64.86 -45.98 13.96
C MET A 122 -65.85 -46.50 15.02
N ASN A 123 -66.93 -47.15 14.57
CA ASN A 123 -67.69 -48.09 15.39
C ASN A 123 -67.83 -49.39 14.60
N ILE A 124 -66.78 -50.23 14.64
CA ILE A 124 -66.89 -51.63 14.26
C ILE A 124 -67.46 -52.34 15.48
N GLN A 125 -68.77 -52.27 15.70
CA GLN A 125 -69.43 -53.17 16.66
C GLN A 125 -70.93 -53.39 16.43
N ASP A 126 -71.41 -53.42 15.19
CA ASP A 126 -72.74 -54.02 14.95
C ASP A 126 -72.85 -54.58 13.53
N LYS A 127 -73.38 -55.80 13.44
CA LYS A 127 -73.76 -56.60 12.25
C LYS A 127 -72.70 -57.50 11.60
N LEU A 128 -72.51 -58.68 12.20
CA LEU A 128 -72.81 -60.02 11.61
C LEU A 128 -72.75 -61.00 12.81
N SER A 129 -73.90 -61.42 13.38
CA SER A 129 -74.63 -62.66 13.06
C SER A 129 -73.75 -63.91 13.07
#